data_AF-A0A2K2FY87-F1
#
_entry.id   AF-A0A2K2FY87-F1
#
_cell.length_a   1.000
_cell.length_b   1.000
_cell.length_c   1.000
_cell.angle_alpha   90.00
_cell.angle_beta   90.00
_cell.angle_gamma   90.00
#
_symmetry.space_group_name_H-M   'P 1'
#
loop_
_entity.id
_entity.type
_entity.pdbx_description
1 polymer ?
#
loop_
_entity_poly.entity_id
_entity_poly.type
_entity_poly.pdbx_seq_one_letter_code
_entity_poly.pdbx_strand_id
1 'polypeptide(L)' 'MRWTHDETGERVYELYDLVNDPGETRNVASDKPAVVKELDAILDRQPKPKPLPKPKGKA' A
#
# COMPACT_ATOMS: atom_id res chain seq x y z
N MET A 1 -3.37 3.06 -0.74
CA MET A 1 -2.81 1.78 -0.27
C MET A 1 -1.68 1.32 -1.18
N ARG A 2 -0.71 0.57 -0.65
CA ARG A 2 0.33 -0.14 -1.42
C ARG A 2 0.25 -1.62 -1.09
N TRP A 3 -0.03 -2.44 -2.08
CA TRP A 3 0.03 -3.90 -1.99
C TRP A 3 1.33 -4.38 -2.62
N THR A 4 2.00 -5.34 -2.00
CA THR A 4 3.19 -5.98 -2.55
C THR A 4 2.97 -7.48 -2.59
N HIS A 5 3.14 -8.07 -3.76
CA HIS A 5 3.03 -9.51 -3.91
C HIS A 5 4.29 -10.18 -3.37
N ASP A 6 4.17 -11.03 -2.35
CA ASP A 6 5.32 -11.59 -1.63
C ASP A 6 6.25 -12.42 -2.53
N GLU A 7 5.70 -13.09 -3.55
CA GLU A 7 6.47 -13.97 -4.43
C GLU A 7 7.21 -13.21 -5.54
N THR A 8 6.60 -12.17 -6.09
CA THR A 8 7.10 -11.48 -7.29
C THR A 8 7.72 -10.12 -6.97
N GLY A 9 7.41 -9.55 -5.81
CA GLY A 9 7.76 -8.19 -5.44
C GLY A 9 6.96 -7.12 -6.20
N GLU A 10 5.98 -7.51 -7.01
CA GLU A 10 5.14 -6.57 -7.76
C GLU A 10 4.35 -5.67 -6.81
N ARG A 11 4.31 -4.36 -7.12
CA ARG A 11 3.59 -3.36 -6.34
C ARG A 11 2.33 -2.89 -7.07
N VAL A 12 1.18 -2.97 -6.40
CA VAL A 12 -0.10 -2.44 -6.86
C VAL A 12 -0.53 -1.29 -5.96
N TYR A 13 -1.02 -0.21 -6.56
CA TYR A 13 -1.35 1.02 -5.86
C TYR A 13 -2.82 1.37 -5.95
N GLU A 14 -3.33 1.87 -4.82
CA GLU A 14 -4.63 2.53 -4.74
C GLU A 14 -4.42 3.93 -4.16
N LEU A 15 -5.06 4.92 -4.76
CA LEU A 15 -5.00 6.33 -4.32
C LEU A 15 -6.42 6.89 -4.37
N TYR A 16 -6.86 7.52 -3.28
CA TYR A 16 -8.19 8.09 -3.13
C TYR A 16 -8.12 9.55 -2.73
N ASP A 17 -9.07 10.35 -3.22
CA ASP A 17 -9.27 11.73 -2.80
C ASP A 17 -10.28 11.74 -1.66
N LEU A 18 -9.82 11.67 -0.42
CA LEU A 18 -10.71 11.60 0.75
C LEU A 18 -11.54 12.86 0.99
N VAL A 19 -11.20 13.99 0.35
CA VAL A 19 -11.98 15.23 0.46
C VAL A 19 -13.22 15.16 -0.42
N ASN A 20 -13.05 14.70 -1.67
CA ASN A 20 -14.13 14.66 -2.66
C ASN A 20 -14.79 13.27 -2.80
N ASP A 21 -14.15 12.21 -2.30
CA ASP A 21 -14.57 10.81 -2.33
C ASP A 21 -14.25 10.12 -0.98
N PRO A 22 -14.90 10.53 0.12
CA PRO A 22 -14.67 9.95 1.45
C PRO A 22 -15.07 8.47 1.55
N GLY A 23 -15.85 7.96 0.59
CA GLY A 23 -16.22 6.56 0.50
C GLY A 23 -15.22 5.70 -0.28
N GLU A 24 -14.09 6.26 -0.73
CA GLU A 24 -13.05 5.56 -1.51
C GLU A 24 -13.63 4.79 -2.71
N THR A 25 -14.63 5.38 -3.38
CA THR A 25 -15.37 4.73 -4.47
C THR A 25 -14.59 4.68 -5.79
N ARG A 26 -13.58 5.54 -5.97
CA ARG A 26 -12.76 5.61 -7.18
C ARG A 26 -11.27 5.65 -6.88
N ASN A 27 -10.56 4.60 -7.31
CA ASN A 27 -9.10 4.61 -7.35
C ASN A 27 -8.59 5.54 -8.47
N VAL A 28 -7.79 6.54 -8.12
CA VAL A 28 -7.17 7.52 -9.03
C VAL A 28 -5.66 7.35 -9.18
N ALA A 29 -5.09 6.20 -8.77
CA ALA A 29 -3.65 5.96 -8.83
C ALA A 29 -3.06 6.11 -10.25
N SER A 30 -3.73 5.55 -11.26
CA SER A 30 -3.32 5.64 -12.66
C SER A 30 -3.43 7.07 -13.22
N ASP A 31 -4.34 7.88 -12.68
CA ASP A 31 -4.56 9.26 -13.12
C ASP A 31 -3.52 10.23 -12.49
N LYS A 32 -2.87 9.84 -11.39
CA LYS A 32 -1.95 10.69 -10.62
C LYS A 32 -0.60 10.00 -10.34
N PRO A 33 0.18 9.60 -11.37
CA PRO A 33 1.42 8.83 -11.18
C PRO A 33 2.51 9.58 -10.39
N ALA A 34 2.55 10.92 -10.48
CA ALA A 34 3.49 11.73 -9.71
C ALA A 34 3.22 11.66 -8.19
N VAL A 35 1.94 11.70 -7.80
CA VAL A 35 1.53 11.60 -6.38
C VAL A 35 1.81 10.21 -5.85
N VAL A 36 1.53 9.16 -6.65
CA VAL A 36 1.88 7.78 -6.29
C VAL A 36 3.37 7.65 -6.02
N LYS A 37 4.23 8.22 -6.88
CA LYS A 37 5.69 8.18 -6.70
C LYS A 37 6.16 8.88 -5.42
N GLU A 38 5.58 10.03 -5.10
CA GLU A 38 5.91 10.77 -3.88
C GLU A 38 5.52 9.97 -2.63
N LEU A 39 4.29 9.43 -2.60
CA LEU A 39 3.80 8.66 -1.47
C LEU A 39 4.54 7.33 -1.32
N ASP A 40 4.89 6.64 -2.41
CA ASP A 40 5.70 5.42 -2.37
C ASP A 40 7.09 5.68 -1.78
N ALA A 41 7.72 6.81 -2.14
CA ALA A 41 9.00 7.23 -1.54
C ALA A 41 8.89 7.52 -0.03
N ILE A 42 7.73 8.00 0.44
CA ILE A 42 7.47 8.19 1.88
C ILE A 42 7.33 6.83 2.58
N LEU A 43 6.65 5.87 1.96
CA LEU A 43 6.49 4.51 2.48
C LEU A 43 7.83 3.77 2.58
N ASP A 44 8.71 3.93 1.59
CA ASP A 44 10.04 3.30 1.59
C ASP A 44 10.97 3.83 2.68
N ARG A 45 10.67 5.00 3.28
CA ARG A 45 11.41 5.55 4.42
C ARG A 45 10.96 4.99 5.77
N GLN A 46 9.86 4.24 5.81
CA GLN A 46 9.37 3.66 7.06
C GLN A 46 10.26 2.48 7.49
N PRO A 47 10.43 2.27 8.80
CA PRO A 47 11.17 1.12 9.31
C PRO A 47 10.48 -0.18 8.90
N LYS A 48 11.26 -1.28 8.85
CA LYS A 48 10.71 -2.61 8.55
C LYS A 48 9.60 -2.95 9.56
N PRO A 49 8.49 -3.57 9.10
CA PRO A 49 7.42 -3.99 9.99
C PRO A 49 7.95 -5.00 11.01
N LYS A 50 7.32 -5.01 12.20
CA LYS A 50 7.63 -6.04 13.20
C LYS A 50 7.33 -7.42 12.61
N PRO A 51 8.20 -8.42 12.83
CA PRO A 51 7.94 -9.77 12.36
C PRO A 51 6.66 -10.31 13.01
N LEU A 52 5.85 -11.00 12.22
CA LEU A 52 4.64 -11.65 12.73
C LEU A 52 5.04 -12.76 13.72
N PRO A 53 4.30 -12.94 14.83
CA PRO A 53 4.52 -14.06 15.74
C PRO A 53 4.30 -15.38 15.00
N LYS A 54 5.19 -16.36 15.22
CA LYS A 54 5.03 -17.69 14.61
C LYS A 54 3.68 -18.29 15.02
N PRO A 55 2.90 -18.87 14.09
CA PRO A 55 1.66 -19.54 14.46
C PRO A 55 1.99 -20.65 15.46
N LYS A 56 1.30 -20.66 16.61
CA LYS A 56 1.38 -21.77 17.55
C LYS A 56 0.78 -22.98 16.83
N GLY A 57 1.60 -24.01 16.58
CA GLY A 57 1.13 -25.24 15.95
C GLY A 57 -0.10 -25.76 16.66
N LYS A 58 -1.14 -26.10 15.89
CA LYS A 58 -2.27 -26.88 16.43
C LYS A 58 -1.71 -28.26 16.80
N ALA A 59 -1.79 -28.62 18.08
CA ALA A 59 -1.57 -29.98 18.55
C ALA A 59 -2.73 -30.88 18.13
#